data_AF-A0A9X5XCV6-F1
#
_entry.id   AF-A0A9X5XCV6-F1
#
_cell.length_a   1.000
_cell.length_b   1.000
_cell.length_c   1.000
_cell.angle_alpha   90.00
_cell.angle_beta   90.00
_cell.angle_gamma   90.00
#
_symmetry.space_group_name_H-M   'P 1'
#
loop_
_entity.id
_entity.type
_entity.pdbx_description
1 polymer ?
#
loop_
_entity_poly.entity_id
_entity_poly.type
_entity_poly.pdbx_seq_one_letter_code
_entity_poly.pdbx_strand_id
1 'polypeptide(L)'
;QSLREQVNARYTSAPYSGTTLCDYLERTGERSLVPPADKAAALVRSLRPDFVVLQFWGNSWGYTPCMDGITYDKEPATYFKRYAADMRRLTEQIADAGGARRPRIIWVSQGPDPITPERIRTVNALYAARAAASHDLVADAGRTVSPATARYTWAQYLPCTAYEHDHPSYCTQPGRDRTALHRDDDYLHFCLAPTTSTPKPCPVRSPGIARITREITRVIADHVG
;
A
#
# COMPACT_ATOMS: atom_id res chain seq x y z
N GLN A 1 6.26 -9.99 -10.67
CA GLN A 1 7.41 -10.90 -10.90
C GLN A 1 7.97 -11.38 -9.58
N SER A 2 8.44 -10.49 -8.68
CA SER A 2 8.95 -10.84 -7.34
C SER A 2 8.15 -11.91 -6.56
N LEU A 3 6.84 -11.74 -6.32
CA LEU A 3 6.03 -12.71 -5.54
C LEU A 3 5.93 -14.09 -6.19
N ARG A 4 5.81 -14.16 -7.52
CA ARG A 4 5.71 -15.44 -8.24
C ARG A 4 7.06 -16.13 -8.34
N GLU A 5 8.14 -15.36 -8.47
CA GLU A 5 9.48 -15.90 -8.68
C GLU A 5 10.16 -16.29 -7.36
N GLN A 6 9.96 -15.52 -6.29
CA GLN A 6 10.66 -15.72 -5.02
C GLN A 6 9.91 -16.65 -4.06
N VAL A 7 8.58 -16.64 -4.09
CA VAL A 7 7.75 -17.43 -3.15
C VAL A 7 6.67 -18.27 -3.85
N ASN A 8 6.74 -18.42 -5.17
CA ASN A 8 5.77 -19.18 -5.98
C ASN A 8 4.29 -18.86 -5.67
N ALA A 9 3.99 -17.60 -5.34
CA ALA A 9 2.65 -17.21 -4.92
C ALA A 9 1.67 -17.05 -6.09
N ARG A 10 0.41 -17.44 -5.86
CA ARG A 10 -0.72 -17.00 -6.68
C ARG A 10 -1.13 -15.59 -6.24
N TYR A 11 -1.17 -14.67 -7.18
CA TYR A 11 -1.49 -13.27 -6.93
C TYR A 11 -2.82 -12.87 -7.56
N THR A 12 -3.66 -12.20 -6.76
CA THR A 12 -4.87 -11.51 -7.20
C THR A 12 -4.84 -10.10 -6.62
N SER A 13 -5.36 -9.13 -7.36
CA SER A 13 -5.38 -7.72 -6.95
C SER A 13 -6.71 -7.08 -7.27
N ALA A 14 -7.20 -6.24 -6.37
CA ALA A 14 -8.39 -5.44 -6.57
C ALA A 14 -8.14 -3.96 -6.19
N PRO A 15 -7.19 -3.24 -6.84
CA PRO A 15 -6.93 -1.84 -6.53
C PRO A 15 -7.96 -0.92 -7.19
N TYR A 16 -8.45 0.06 -6.43
CA TYR A 16 -9.37 1.10 -6.90
C TYR A 16 -8.84 2.48 -6.52
N SER A 17 -8.69 3.37 -7.51
CA SER A 17 -8.23 4.74 -7.29
C SER A 17 -9.19 5.54 -6.41
N GLY A 18 -8.65 6.44 -5.58
CA GLY A 18 -9.46 7.31 -4.72
C GLY A 18 -10.13 6.60 -3.55
N THR A 19 -9.79 5.35 -3.25
CA THR A 19 -10.40 4.59 -2.16
C THR A 19 -9.68 4.76 -0.82
N THR A 20 -10.38 4.40 0.26
CA THR A 20 -9.82 4.25 1.61
C THR A 20 -10.33 2.97 2.27
N LEU A 21 -9.98 2.73 3.54
CA LEU A 21 -10.34 1.51 4.27
C LEU A 21 -11.84 1.22 4.25
N CYS A 22 -12.70 2.23 4.43
CA CYS A 22 -14.14 2.03 4.41
C CYS A 22 -14.66 1.52 3.07
N ASP A 23 -13.96 1.77 1.96
CA ASP A 23 -14.39 1.25 0.68
C ASP A 23 -14.27 -0.27 0.61
N TYR A 24 -13.41 -0.91 1.39
CA TYR A 24 -13.25 -2.37 1.37
C TYR A 24 -14.10 -3.09 2.42
N LEU A 25 -14.90 -2.35 3.20
CA LEU A 25 -15.86 -2.91 4.14
C LEU A 25 -17.12 -3.41 3.42
N GLU A 26 -17.66 -4.52 3.89
CA GLU A 26 -19.00 -4.97 3.51
C GLU A 26 -20.08 -4.12 4.17
N ARG A 27 -21.27 -4.09 3.54
CA ARG A 27 -22.46 -3.35 4.02
C ARG A 27 -22.28 -1.82 4.03
N THR A 28 -21.47 -1.29 3.12
CA THR A 28 -21.32 0.16 2.88
C THR A 28 -22.36 0.73 1.92
N GLY A 29 -23.08 -0.13 1.17
CA GLY A 29 -24.06 0.28 0.16
C GLY A 29 -23.44 1.11 -0.98
N GLU A 30 -24.25 1.98 -1.60
CA GLU A 30 -23.87 2.90 -2.70
C GLU A 30 -22.79 3.92 -2.31
N ARG A 31 -22.47 4.04 -1.02
CA ARG A 31 -21.44 4.96 -0.52
C ARG A 31 -20.02 4.41 -0.68
N SER A 32 -19.75 3.54 -1.66
CA SER A 32 -18.40 3.02 -1.88
C SER A 32 -18.05 2.91 -3.34
N LEU A 33 -16.78 3.19 -3.65
CA LEU A 33 -16.20 3.05 -4.98
C LEU A 33 -15.80 1.61 -5.33
N VAL A 34 -15.81 0.69 -4.36
CA VAL A 34 -15.44 -0.72 -4.56
C VAL A 34 -16.71 -1.56 -4.66
N PRO A 35 -16.87 -2.37 -5.71
CA PRO A 35 -18.04 -3.22 -5.87
C PRO A 35 -18.10 -4.33 -4.80
N PRO A 36 -19.30 -4.88 -4.51
CA PRO A 36 -19.46 -5.91 -3.47
C PRO A 36 -18.55 -7.13 -3.61
N ALA A 37 -18.27 -7.58 -4.84
CA ALA A 37 -17.42 -8.76 -5.09
C ALA A 37 -15.95 -8.54 -4.71
N ASP A 38 -15.49 -7.29 -4.74
CA ASP A 38 -14.09 -6.91 -4.50
C ASP A 38 -13.86 -6.34 -3.09
N LYS A 39 -14.87 -6.44 -2.21
CA LYS A 39 -14.69 -6.16 -0.78
C LYS A 39 -13.73 -7.20 -0.18
N ALA A 40 -12.96 -6.79 0.82
CA ALA A 40 -11.90 -7.64 1.36
C ALA A 40 -12.44 -8.98 1.87
N ALA A 41 -13.53 -8.98 2.64
CA ALA A 41 -14.13 -10.20 3.15
C ALA A 41 -14.74 -11.08 2.05
N ALA A 42 -15.36 -10.51 1.02
CA ALA A 42 -15.86 -11.25 -0.14
C ALA A 42 -14.71 -11.95 -0.89
N LEU A 43 -13.61 -11.24 -1.14
CA LEU A 43 -12.40 -11.80 -1.74
C LEU A 43 -11.79 -12.91 -0.88
N VAL A 44 -11.73 -12.74 0.44
CA VAL A 44 -11.22 -13.78 1.36
C VAL A 44 -12.07 -15.05 1.28
N ARG A 45 -13.40 -14.94 1.28
CA ARG A 45 -14.29 -16.12 1.16
C ARG A 45 -14.13 -16.82 -0.18
N SER A 46 -14.00 -16.06 -1.27
CA SER A 46 -13.88 -16.59 -2.63
C SER A 46 -12.52 -17.22 -2.91
N LEU A 47 -11.44 -16.52 -2.55
CA LEU A 47 -10.08 -16.89 -2.92
C LEU A 47 -9.38 -17.75 -1.87
N ARG A 48 -9.82 -17.67 -0.60
CA ARG A 48 -9.23 -18.35 0.56
C ARG A 48 -7.69 -18.17 0.61
N PRO A 49 -7.19 -16.92 0.62
CA PRO A 49 -5.77 -16.65 0.55
C PRO A 49 -5.05 -16.98 1.87
N ASP A 50 -3.75 -17.20 1.80
CA ASP A 50 -2.89 -17.27 3.01
C ASP A 50 -2.57 -15.88 3.55
N PHE A 51 -2.46 -14.88 2.67
CA PHE A 51 -2.13 -13.50 3.00
C PHE A 51 -3.09 -12.50 2.35
N VAL A 52 -3.40 -11.42 3.07
CA VAL A 52 -4.09 -10.24 2.54
C VAL A 52 -3.17 -9.03 2.69
N VAL A 53 -2.74 -8.44 1.58
CA VAL A 53 -1.88 -7.26 1.56
C VAL A 53 -2.73 -6.00 1.46
N LEU A 54 -2.63 -5.12 2.45
CA LEU A 54 -3.38 -3.87 2.53
C LEU A 54 -2.43 -2.67 2.33
N GLN A 55 -2.54 -2.03 1.17
CA GLN A 55 -1.75 -0.86 0.80
C GLN A 55 -2.66 0.36 0.57
N PHE A 56 -2.83 1.18 1.61
CA PHE A 56 -3.59 2.42 1.53
C PHE A 56 -2.71 3.62 1.86
N TRP A 57 -2.89 4.72 1.14
CA TRP A 57 -2.17 5.99 1.37
C TRP A 57 -2.88 6.94 2.33
N GLY A 58 -3.95 6.48 2.98
CA GLY A 58 -4.79 7.32 3.81
C GLY A 58 -5.40 8.47 3.02
N ASN A 59 -6.23 8.15 2.01
CA ASN A 59 -6.86 9.15 1.15
C ASN A 59 -7.42 10.32 1.98
N SER A 60 -6.84 11.51 1.78
CA SER A 60 -7.18 12.74 2.49
C SER A 60 -8.11 13.65 1.70
N TRP A 61 -8.26 13.40 0.40
CA TRP A 61 -8.75 14.38 -0.59
C TRP A 61 -10.26 14.28 -0.84
N GLY A 62 -10.99 13.55 0.00
CA GLY A 62 -12.45 13.45 -0.10
C GLY A 62 -12.98 12.75 -1.35
N TYR A 63 -12.15 11.98 -2.07
CA TYR A 63 -12.60 11.31 -3.30
C TYR A 63 -13.70 10.26 -3.08
N THR A 64 -13.71 9.62 -1.92
CA THR A 64 -14.64 8.53 -1.64
C THR A 64 -15.84 9.00 -0.80
N PRO A 65 -17.07 8.68 -1.22
CA PRO A 65 -18.26 8.96 -0.43
C PRO A 65 -18.31 8.13 0.87
N CYS A 66 -17.51 7.07 1.02
CA CYS A 66 -17.58 6.21 2.21
C CYS A 66 -17.14 6.93 3.49
N MET A 67 -16.32 7.97 3.35
CA MET A 67 -15.87 8.82 4.47
C MET A 67 -16.92 9.86 4.89
N ASP A 68 -18.06 9.95 4.19
CA ASP A 68 -19.17 10.83 4.57
C ASP A 68 -18.74 12.30 4.71
N GLY A 69 -17.91 12.77 3.78
CA GLY A 69 -17.36 14.13 3.79
C GLY A 69 -16.21 14.38 4.78
N ILE A 70 -15.87 13.40 5.64
CA ILE A 70 -14.74 13.51 6.57
C ILE A 70 -13.43 13.50 5.79
N THR A 71 -12.66 14.56 5.91
CA THR A 71 -11.39 14.77 5.20
C THR A 71 -10.30 15.20 6.17
N TYR A 72 -9.05 14.86 5.85
CA TYR A 72 -7.92 15.11 6.73
C TYR A 72 -7.64 16.62 6.87
N ASP A 73 -7.76 17.39 5.79
CA ASP A 73 -7.50 18.83 5.77
C ASP A 73 -8.51 19.63 6.60
N LYS A 74 -9.77 19.17 6.68
CA LYS A 74 -10.82 19.85 7.44
C LYS A 74 -10.85 19.44 8.91
N GLU A 75 -10.79 18.14 9.18
CA GLU A 75 -11.00 17.60 10.53
C GLU A 75 -10.04 16.44 10.84
N PRO A 76 -8.72 16.70 11.04
CA PRO A 76 -7.72 15.65 11.19
C PRO A 76 -8.03 14.64 12.31
N ALA A 77 -8.52 15.11 13.46
CA ALA A 77 -8.85 14.24 14.59
C ALA A 77 -10.05 13.33 14.29
N THR A 78 -11.12 13.89 13.71
CA THR A 78 -12.29 13.12 13.25
C THR A 78 -11.89 12.10 12.19
N TYR A 79 -11.06 12.53 11.23
CA TYR A 79 -10.51 11.67 10.18
C TYR A 79 -9.77 10.46 10.75
N PHE A 80 -8.80 10.66 11.64
CA PHE A 80 -8.04 9.53 12.19
C PHE A 80 -8.88 8.63 13.11
N LYS A 81 -9.82 9.20 13.87
CA LYS A 81 -10.77 8.40 14.67
C LYS A 81 -11.59 7.49 13.77
N ARG A 82 -12.12 8.03 12.67
CA ARG A 82 -12.89 7.26 11.68
C ARG A 82 -12.01 6.21 10.99
N TYR A 83 -10.83 6.62 10.52
CA TYR A 83 -9.87 5.75 9.85
C TYR A 83 -9.47 4.55 10.71
N ALA A 84 -9.15 4.78 11.98
CA ALA A 84 -8.81 3.72 12.92
C ALA A 84 -10.00 2.79 13.22
N ALA A 85 -11.24 3.31 13.26
CA ALA A 85 -12.43 2.48 13.41
C ALA A 85 -12.67 1.57 12.20
N ASP A 86 -12.53 2.10 10.99
CA ASP A 86 -12.67 1.33 9.76
C ASP A 86 -11.55 0.29 9.62
N MET A 87 -10.33 0.61 10.06
CA MET A 87 -9.22 -0.35 10.14
C MET A 87 -9.55 -1.56 11.03
N ARG A 88 -10.16 -1.32 12.20
CA ARG A 88 -10.59 -2.41 13.10
C ARG A 88 -11.67 -3.27 12.45
N ARG A 89 -12.72 -2.63 11.91
CA ARG A 89 -13.82 -3.34 11.23
C ARG A 89 -13.33 -4.15 10.03
N LEU A 90 -12.39 -3.63 9.26
CA LEU A 90 -11.87 -4.30 8.06
C LEU A 90 -11.15 -5.59 8.43
N THR A 91 -10.30 -5.52 9.45
CA THR A 91 -9.55 -6.68 9.94
C THR A 91 -10.43 -7.72 10.62
N GLU A 92 -11.48 -7.29 11.33
CA GLU A 92 -12.52 -8.18 11.87
C GLU A 92 -13.26 -8.91 10.74
N GLN A 93 -13.74 -8.19 9.72
CA GLN A 93 -14.42 -8.80 8.58
C GLN A 93 -13.52 -9.77 7.80
N ILE A 94 -12.23 -9.45 7.63
CA ILE A 94 -11.25 -10.36 7.02
C ILE A 94 -11.06 -11.62 7.88
N ALA A 95 -10.96 -11.47 9.20
CA ALA A 95 -10.80 -12.59 10.12
C ALA A 95 -12.03 -13.51 10.10
N ASP A 96 -13.23 -12.94 10.21
CA ASP A 96 -14.49 -13.67 10.17
C ASP A 96 -14.67 -14.41 8.84
N ALA A 97 -14.32 -13.76 7.73
CA ALA A 97 -14.37 -14.36 6.39
C ALA A 97 -13.44 -15.56 6.22
N GLY A 98 -12.26 -15.54 6.86
CA GLY A 98 -11.32 -16.66 6.83
C GLY A 98 -11.66 -17.77 7.83
N GLY A 99 -12.42 -17.46 8.88
CA GLY A 99 -12.78 -18.41 9.93
C GLY A 99 -11.56 -19.09 10.55
N ALA A 100 -11.58 -20.43 10.63
CA ALA A 100 -10.47 -21.22 11.17
C ALA A 100 -9.16 -21.10 10.35
N ARG A 101 -9.24 -20.63 9.10
CA ARG A 101 -8.08 -20.37 8.23
C ARG A 101 -7.97 -18.88 7.93
N ARG A 102 -8.04 -18.07 8.98
CA ARG A 102 -7.84 -16.62 8.91
C ARG A 102 -6.54 -16.31 8.13
N PRO A 103 -6.59 -15.53 7.05
CA PRO A 103 -5.37 -15.08 6.38
C PRO A 103 -4.55 -14.15 7.29
N ARG A 104 -3.23 -14.17 7.12
CA ARG A 104 -2.36 -13.17 7.74
C ARG A 104 -2.52 -11.84 6.99
N ILE A 105 -2.77 -10.75 7.71
CA ILE A 105 -2.84 -9.43 7.08
C ILE A 105 -1.44 -8.83 7.07
N ILE A 106 -1.07 -8.19 5.96
CA ILE A 106 0.16 -7.43 5.81
C ILE A 106 -0.22 -5.97 5.58
N TRP A 107 0.06 -5.13 6.56
CA TRP A 107 -0.07 -3.69 6.43
C TRP A 107 1.17 -3.10 5.77
N VAL A 108 0.99 -2.45 4.63
CA VAL A 108 2.10 -1.82 3.90
C VAL A 108 2.27 -0.39 4.41
N SER A 109 3.37 -0.09 5.09
CA SER A 109 3.69 1.29 5.47
C SER A 109 4.11 2.10 4.24
N GLN A 110 3.64 3.34 4.15
CA GLN A 110 3.81 4.18 2.98
C GLN A 110 5.08 5.04 3.03
N GLY A 111 5.55 5.42 1.85
CA GLY A 111 6.66 6.35 1.64
C GLY A 111 6.28 7.79 2.02
N PRO A 112 7.23 8.72 1.94
CA PRO A 112 7.00 10.11 2.28
C PRO A 112 5.91 10.74 1.41
N ASP A 113 5.07 11.57 2.02
CA ASP A 113 4.13 12.44 1.30
C ASP A 113 4.65 13.88 1.36
N PRO A 114 4.98 14.50 0.22
CA PRO A 114 5.54 15.86 0.18
C PRO A 114 4.49 16.93 0.51
N ILE A 115 3.19 16.61 0.46
CA ILE A 115 2.09 17.54 0.76
C ILE A 115 1.67 17.41 2.22
N THR A 116 1.38 16.19 2.68
CA THR A 116 0.87 15.93 4.04
C THR A 116 1.72 14.89 4.81
N PRO A 117 2.98 15.22 5.18
CA PRO A 117 3.91 14.25 5.76
C PRO A 117 3.43 13.67 7.10
N GLU A 118 2.81 14.50 7.96
CA GLU A 118 2.27 14.04 9.25
C GLU A 118 1.11 13.06 9.10
N ARG A 119 0.35 13.15 8.01
CA ARG A 119 -0.71 12.20 7.70
C ARG A 119 -0.14 10.80 7.55
N ILE A 120 0.89 10.64 6.71
CA ILE A 120 1.51 9.34 6.49
C ILE A 120 2.23 8.82 7.73
N ARG A 121 2.88 9.69 8.52
CA ARG A 121 3.46 9.29 9.82
C ARG A 121 2.41 8.65 10.71
N THR A 122 1.26 9.31 10.85
CA THR A 122 0.15 8.83 11.68
C THR A 122 -0.47 7.54 11.11
N VAL A 123 -0.70 7.47 9.80
CA VAL A 123 -1.22 6.26 9.13
C VAL A 123 -0.30 5.06 9.33
N ASN A 124 1.01 5.24 9.16
CA ASN A 124 1.98 4.16 9.36
C ASN A 124 2.03 3.71 10.83
N ALA A 125 1.92 4.63 11.78
CA ALA A 125 1.82 4.29 13.21
C ALA A 125 0.54 3.48 13.51
N LEU A 126 -0.60 3.84 12.90
CA LEU A 126 -1.84 3.07 13.01
C LEU A 126 -1.69 1.65 12.47
N TYR A 127 -1.01 1.47 11.34
CA TYR A 127 -0.73 0.14 10.77
C TYR A 127 0.11 -0.71 11.71
N ALA A 128 1.18 -0.16 12.26
CA ALA A 128 2.02 -0.87 13.23
C ALA A 128 1.22 -1.28 14.48
N ALA A 129 0.44 -0.35 15.04
CA ALA A 129 -0.41 -0.62 16.20
C ALA A 129 -1.47 -1.71 15.91
N ARG A 130 -2.15 -1.66 14.75
CA ARG A 130 -3.15 -2.68 14.41
C ARG A 130 -2.51 -4.04 14.16
N ALA A 131 -1.39 -4.07 13.45
CA ALA A 131 -0.66 -5.31 13.18
C ALA A 131 -0.28 -6.00 14.50
N ALA A 132 0.32 -5.25 15.43
CA ALA A 132 0.67 -5.77 16.75
C ALA A 132 -0.55 -6.31 17.51
N ALA A 133 -1.67 -5.57 17.52
CA ALA A 133 -2.88 -5.97 18.24
C ALA A 133 -3.60 -7.21 17.65
N SER A 134 -3.30 -7.58 16.41
CA SER A 134 -3.93 -8.71 15.70
C SER A 134 -2.94 -9.81 15.33
N HIS A 135 -1.70 -9.72 15.83
CA HIS A 135 -0.57 -10.57 15.45
C HIS A 135 -0.34 -10.64 13.93
N ASP A 136 -0.69 -9.58 13.22
CA ASP A 136 -0.48 -9.41 11.79
C ASP A 136 0.90 -8.81 11.49
N LEU A 137 1.25 -8.67 10.22
CA LEU A 137 2.57 -8.22 9.78
C LEU A 137 2.53 -6.78 9.27
N VAL A 138 3.71 -6.15 9.31
CA VAL A 138 3.97 -4.86 8.67
C VAL A 138 5.07 -5.05 7.64
N ALA A 139 4.85 -4.56 6.42
CA ALA A 139 5.91 -4.35 5.44
C ALA A 139 6.26 -2.87 5.41
N ASP A 140 7.46 -2.51 5.88
CA ASP A 140 7.93 -1.11 5.88
C ASP A 140 8.44 -0.71 4.49
N ALA A 141 7.55 -0.82 3.50
CA ALA A 141 7.83 -0.53 2.10
C ALA A 141 8.23 0.93 1.90
N GLY A 142 7.63 1.85 2.67
CA GLY A 142 7.97 3.26 2.65
C GLY A 142 9.44 3.54 2.96
N ARG A 143 10.09 2.78 3.85
CA ARG A 143 11.53 2.94 4.12
C ARG A 143 12.38 2.72 2.88
N THR A 144 11.97 1.81 1.99
CA THR A 144 12.74 1.49 0.76
C THR A 144 12.73 2.61 -0.27
N VAL A 145 11.77 3.53 -0.15
CA VAL A 145 11.58 4.70 -1.03
C VAL A 145 11.83 6.02 -0.28
N SER A 146 12.58 5.96 0.83
CA SER A 146 13.01 7.12 1.61
C SER A 146 14.54 7.17 1.71
N PRO A 147 15.13 8.36 1.94
CA PRO A 147 16.53 8.46 2.35
C PRO A 147 16.79 7.66 3.64
N ALA A 148 17.95 7.01 3.71
CA ALA A 148 18.29 6.09 4.81
C ALA A 148 18.22 6.74 6.21
N THR A 149 18.58 8.02 6.31
CA THR A 149 18.58 8.79 7.56
C THR A 149 17.33 9.64 7.75
N ALA A 150 16.37 9.59 6.82
CA ALA A 150 15.20 10.47 6.82
C ALA A 150 13.94 9.77 6.28
N ARG A 151 13.37 8.86 7.09
CA ARG A 151 12.23 7.98 6.75
C ARG A 151 11.01 8.69 6.14
N TYR A 152 10.79 9.95 6.47
CA TYR A 152 9.63 10.73 6.04
C TYR A 152 9.99 11.95 5.19
N THR A 153 11.20 11.99 4.65
CA THR A 153 11.63 13.05 3.73
C THR A 153 11.45 12.59 2.31
N TRP A 154 10.65 13.33 1.54
CA TRP A 154 10.46 13.05 0.12
C TRP A 154 11.77 13.18 -0.65
N ALA A 155 11.98 12.26 -1.58
CA ALA A 155 13.16 12.24 -2.44
C ALA A 155 12.74 11.83 -3.85
N GLN A 156 13.10 12.65 -4.83
CA GLN A 156 12.90 12.30 -6.23
C GLN A 156 13.87 11.20 -6.68
N TYR A 157 15.09 11.21 -6.15
CA TYR A 157 16.15 10.28 -6.48
C TYR A 157 16.73 9.68 -5.20
N LEU A 158 17.05 8.39 -5.25
CA LEU A 158 17.82 7.70 -4.22
C LEU A 158 19.03 6.99 -4.84
N PRO A 159 20.05 6.63 -4.03
CA PRO A 159 21.12 5.75 -4.49
C PRO A 159 20.56 4.44 -5.06
N CYS A 160 21.22 3.87 -6.08
CA CYS A 160 20.83 2.57 -6.59
C CYS A 160 21.08 1.49 -5.53
N THR A 161 20.14 0.56 -5.39
CA THR A 161 20.30 -0.61 -4.52
C THR A 161 21.12 -1.68 -5.22
N ALA A 162 21.66 -2.65 -4.47
CA ALA A 162 22.34 -3.81 -5.05
C ALA A 162 21.48 -4.52 -6.12
N TYR A 163 20.17 -4.67 -5.86
CA TYR A 163 19.25 -5.24 -6.85
C TYR A 163 19.19 -4.42 -8.15
N GLU A 164 19.25 -3.09 -8.06
CA GLU A 164 19.21 -2.20 -9.21
C GLU A 164 20.55 -2.16 -9.96
N HIS A 165 21.67 -2.45 -9.28
CA HIS A 165 22.96 -2.71 -9.93
C HIS A 165 22.94 -4.03 -10.70
N ASP A 166 22.42 -5.09 -10.09
CA ASP A 166 22.27 -6.41 -10.74
C ASP A 166 21.25 -6.40 -11.88
N HIS A 167 20.34 -5.42 -11.88
CA HIS A 167 19.30 -5.26 -12.89
C HIS A 167 19.34 -3.82 -13.45
N PRO A 168 20.33 -3.48 -14.31
CA PRO A 168 20.63 -2.11 -14.70
C PRO A 168 19.45 -1.29 -15.22
N SER A 169 18.43 -1.96 -15.77
CA SER A 169 17.17 -1.31 -16.20
C SER A 169 16.39 -0.61 -15.07
N TYR A 170 16.72 -0.84 -13.80
CA TYR A 170 16.13 -0.16 -12.64
C TYR A 170 17.03 0.92 -12.02
N CYS A 171 18.31 1.02 -12.41
CA CYS A 171 19.17 2.12 -11.99
C CYS A 171 19.10 3.21 -13.07
N THR A 172 18.20 4.19 -12.91
CA THR A 172 17.87 5.11 -14.02
C THR A 172 18.97 6.12 -14.36
N GLN A 173 19.93 6.34 -13.46
CA GLN A 173 21.11 7.19 -13.66
C GLN A 173 22.37 6.45 -13.18
N PRO A 174 22.82 5.40 -13.89
CA PRO A 174 23.88 4.53 -13.41
C PRO A 174 25.22 5.26 -13.28
N GLY A 175 25.53 6.21 -14.17
CA GLY A 175 26.75 7.03 -14.09
C GLY A 175 26.80 7.98 -12.89
N ARG A 176 25.72 8.09 -12.11
CA ARG A 176 25.64 8.89 -10.87
C ARG A 176 25.26 8.05 -9.65
N ASP A 177 25.21 6.73 -9.81
CA ASP A 177 24.69 5.79 -8.82
C ASP A 177 23.34 6.22 -8.24
N ARG A 178 22.42 6.63 -9.11
CA ARG A 178 21.11 7.16 -8.72
C ARG A 178 19.98 6.52 -9.49
N THR A 179 18.84 6.41 -8.84
CA THR A 179 17.60 5.98 -9.46
C THR A 179 16.46 6.94 -9.15
N ALA A 180 15.61 7.18 -10.15
CA ALA A 180 14.44 8.03 -10.04
C ALA A 180 13.30 7.24 -9.40
N LEU A 181 12.70 7.81 -8.36
CA LEU A 181 11.47 7.32 -7.76
C LEU A 181 10.24 7.96 -8.39
N HIS A 182 10.37 9.22 -8.81
CA HIS A 182 9.29 10.06 -9.31
C HIS A 182 9.69 10.71 -10.64
N ARG A 183 8.69 11.09 -11.44
CA ARG A 183 8.91 11.92 -12.62
C ARG A 183 9.16 13.37 -12.20
N ASP A 184 9.78 14.14 -13.07
CA ASP A 184 10.02 15.58 -12.82
C ASP A 184 8.70 16.38 -12.68
N ASP A 185 7.64 15.92 -13.35
CA ASP A 185 6.31 16.55 -13.38
C ASP A 185 5.26 15.84 -12.52
N ASP A 186 5.63 14.78 -11.79
CA ASP A 186 4.73 14.00 -10.92
C ASP A 186 5.47 13.55 -9.66
N TYR A 187 5.27 14.30 -8.58
CA TYR A 187 5.88 14.06 -7.28
C TYR A 187 5.07 13.09 -6.40
N LEU A 188 3.90 12.63 -6.86
CA LEU A 188 3.01 11.76 -6.09
C LEU A 188 3.20 10.30 -6.46
N HIS A 189 3.25 9.99 -7.76
CA HIS A 189 3.26 8.61 -8.21
C HIS A 189 4.68 8.08 -8.37
N PHE A 190 4.87 6.82 -8.01
CA PHE A 190 6.11 6.09 -8.28
C PHE A 190 6.21 5.57 -9.71
N CYS A 191 5.18 5.76 -10.54
CA CYS A 191 5.25 5.35 -11.93
C CYS A 191 6.05 6.38 -12.74
N LEU A 192 7.08 5.91 -13.45
CA LEU A 192 7.91 6.77 -14.31
C LEU A 192 7.30 7.04 -15.70
N ALA A 193 6.00 6.78 -15.87
CA ALA A 193 5.22 7.10 -17.05
C ALA A 193 3.83 7.62 -16.62
N PRO A 194 3.05 8.26 -17.51
CA PRO A 194 1.68 8.64 -17.19
C PRO A 194 0.88 7.42 -16.74
N THR A 195 0.16 7.54 -15.63
CA THR A 195 -0.70 6.45 -15.14
C THR A 195 -1.85 6.23 -16.11
N THR A 196 -2.12 4.97 -16.46
CA THR A 196 -3.24 4.60 -17.34
C THR A 196 -4.25 3.74 -16.59
N SER A 197 -5.55 3.88 -16.89
CA SER A 197 -6.59 3.06 -16.27
C SER A 197 -6.65 1.63 -16.81
N THR A 198 -6.10 1.38 -18.01
CA THR A 198 -6.00 0.05 -18.64
C THR A 198 -4.76 -0.03 -19.53
N PRO A 199 -4.14 -1.21 -19.72
CA PRO A 199 -4.32 -2.48 -19.01
C PRO A 199 -3.47 -2.60 -17.73
N LYS A 200 -2.53 -1.67 -17.49
CA LYS A 200 -1.68 -1.65 -16.29
C LYS A 200 -1.62 -0.24 -15.71
N PRO A 201 -1.76 -0.04 -14.38
CA PRO A 201 -1.63 1.27 -13.76
C PRO A 201 -0.31 1.97 -14.06
N CYS A 202 0.77 1.19 -14.17
CA CYS A 202 2.07 1.67 -14.63
C CYS A 202 2.59 0.81 -15.80
N PRO A 203 2.75 1.38 -17.01
CA PRO A 203 3.17 0.63 -18.19
C PRO A 203 4.69 0.38 -18.25
N VAL A 204 5.48 1.07 -17.43
CA VAL A 204 6.95 1.02 -17.45
C VAL A 204 7.53 0.46 -16.17
N ARG A 205 8.77 -0.05 -16.25
CA ARG A 205 9.54 -0.42 -15.06
C ARG A 205 9.81 0.83 -14.24
N SER A 206 9.43 0.78 -12.97
CA SER A 206 9.59 1.91 -12.07
C SER A 206 10.26 1.46 -10.77
N PRO A 207 11.43 2.03 -10.41
CA PRO A 207 12.21 1.62 -9.24
C PRO A 207 11.41 1.70 -7.94
N GLY A 208 10.65 2.79 -7.71
CA GLY A 208 9.81 2.93 -6.52
C GLY A 208 8.80 1.80 -6.34
N ILE A 209 8.11 1.41 -7.42
CA ILE A 209 7.18 0.26 -7.42
C ILE A 209 7.92 -1.05 -7.14
N ALA A 210 9.09 -1.24 -7.76
CA ALA A 210 9.91 -2.44 -7.55
C ALA A 210 10.37 -2.58 -6.10
N ARG A 211 10.88 -1.50 -5.49
CA ARG A 211 11.33 -1.49 -4.09
C ARG A 211 10.21 -1.84 -3.11
N ILE A 212 9.04 -1.21 -3.27
CA ILE A 212 7.85 -1.52 -2.46
C ILE A 212 7.45 -3.00 -2.60
N THR A 213 7.36 -3.49 -3.84
CA THR A 213 6.96 -4.87 -4.13
C THR A 213 7.93 -5.88 -3.52
N ARG A 214 9.24 -5.59 -3.59
CA ARG A 214 10.28 -6.45 -3.03
C ARG A 214 10.22 -6.50 -1.51
N GLU A 215 9.94 -5.40 -0.84
CA GLU A 215 9.79 -5.40 0.63
C GLU A 215 8.57 -6.21 1.09
N ILE A 216 7.44 -6.08 0.39
CA ILE A 216 6.26 -6.93 0.66
C ILE A 216 6.61 -8.41 0.44
N THR A 217 7.34 -8.72 -0.64
CA THR A 217 7.76 -10.10 -0.95
C THR A 217 8.69 -10.66 0.12
N ARG A 218 9.66 -9.86 0.59
CA ARG A 218 10.58 -10.23 1.67
C ARG A 218 9.82 -10.60 2.95
N VAL A 219 8.87 -9.76 3.37
CA VAL A 219 8.07 -10.02 4.58
C VAL A 219 7.25 -11.30 4.47
N ILE A 220 6.71 -11.61 3.29
CA ILE A 220 6.03 -12.88 3.05
C ILE A 220 7.01 -14.04 3.14
N ALA A 221 8.15 -13.94 2.44
CA ALA A 221 9.18 -14.97 2.42
C ALA A 221 9.69 -15.31 3.83
N ASP A 222 10.00 -14.27 4.63
CA ASP A 222 10.47 -14.42 6.01
C ASP A 222 9.41 -15.03 6.95
N HIS A 223 8.12 -14.98 6.58
CA HIS A 223 7.05 -15.60 7.38
C HIS A 223 6.79 -17.06 7.03
N VAL A 224 7.05 -17.46 5.77
CA VAL A 224 6.79 -18.82 5.29
C VAL A 224 8.03 -19.72 5.31
N GLY A 225 9.22 -19.14 5.38
CA GLY A 225 10.50 -19.82 5.58
C GLY A 225 10.85 -20.00 7.05
#